data_AF-A0A1B6J893-F1
#
_entry.id   AF-A0A1B6J893-F1
#
_cell.length_a   1.000
_cell.length_b   1.000
_cell.length_c   1.000
_cell.angle_alpha   90.00
_cell.angle_beta   90.00
_cell.angle_gamma   90.00
#
_symmetry.space_group_name_H-M   'P 1'
#
loop_
_entity.id
_entity.type
_entity.pdbx_description
1 polymer ?
#
loop_
_entity_poly.entity_id
_entity_poly.type
_entity_poly.pdbx_seq_one_letter_code
_entity_poly.pdbx_strand_id
1 'polypeptide(L)'
;SSYGFKNYINVPTRVCGDSQSCLDHVLIRNSKPFKFECQVLNTDITDHFGLDVLMEYSKESSLIKEKFCKILNSKKLNLQLKRADWTPVYQCHEVNMSLS
;
A
#
# COMPACT_ATOMS: atom_id res chain seq x y z
N SER A 1 4.48 -9.73 13.16
CA SER A 1 4.02 -10.79 12.23
C SER A 1 3.54 -10.16 10.94
N SER A 2 4.01 -10.57 9.78
CA SER A 2 3.86 -9.86 8.48
C SER A 2 2.47 -9.97 7.82
N TYR A 3 1.42 -10.41 8.53
CA TYR A 3 0.05 -10.63 8.00
C TYR A 3 -0.04 -11.36 6.64
N GLY A 4 0.95 -12.19 6.30
CA GLY A 4 1.04 -12.91 5.02
C GLY A 4 1.60 -12.10 3.85
N PHE A 5 2.17 -10.92 4.07
CA PHE A 5 2.91 -10.14 3.08
C PHE A 5 4.40 -10.41 3.15
N LYS A 6 5.04 -10.48 1.99
CA LYS A 6 6.50 -10.57 1.82
C LYS A 6 7.00 -9.28 1.17
N ASN A 7 8.05 -8.69 1.74
CA ASN A 7 8.76 -7.57 1.14
C ASN A 7 9.79 -8.07 0.12
N TYR A 8 9.76 -7.49 -1.08
CA TYR A 8 10.63 -7.86 -2.20
C TYR A 8 11.80 -6.90 -2.41
N ILE A 9 11.80 -5.74 -1.75
CA ILE A 9 12.91 -4.78 -1.80
C ILE A 9 13.53 -4.67 -0.40
N ASN A 10 14.78 -5.13 -0.27
CA ASN A 10 15.54 -5.08 0.98
C ASN A 10 16.91 -4.41 0.79
N VAL A 11 17.05 -3.61 -0.27
CA VAL A 11 18.24 -2.83 -0.59
C VAL A 11 17.90 -1.34 -0.51
N PRO A 12 18.88 -0.43 -0.35
CA PRO A 12 18.61 0.99 -0.32
C PRO A 12 17.86 1.46 -1.57
N THR A 13 16.84 2.29 -1.36
CA THR A 13 16.03 2.91 -2.41
C THR A 13 16.15 4.43 -2.39
N ARG A 14 16.80 4.99 -1.37
CA ARG A 14 17.12 6.41 -1.26
C ARG A 14 18.58 6.58 -0.90
N VAL A 15 19.25 7.49 -1.61
CA VAL A 15 20.63 7.91 -1.34
C VAL A 15 20.68 9.42 -1.26
N CYS A 16 21.09 9.93 -0.10
CA CYS A 16 21.24 11.36 0.14
C CYS A 16 22.65 11.61 0.69
N GLY A 17 23.57 12.03 -0.19
CA GLY A 17 24.99 12.08 0.12
C GLY A 17 25.52 10.70 0.52
N ASP A 18 26.13 10.60 1.70
CA ASP A 18 26.67 9.34 2.23
C ASP A 18 25.62 8.47 2.95
N SER A 19 24.37 8.94 3.06
CA SER A 19 23.29 8.21 3.72
C SER A 19 22.52 7.36 2.72
N GLN A 20 22.31 6.09 3.08
CA GLN A 20 21.52 5.14 2.31
C GLN A 20 20.36 4.63 3.16
N SER A 21 19.15 4.58 2.59
CA SER A 21 17.94 4.13 3.30
C SER A 21 17.03 3.34 2.36
N CYS A 22 16.34 2.33 2.91
CA CYS A 22 15.29 1.59 2.20
C CYS A 22 13.94 2.14 2.63
N LEU A 23 13.40 3.10 1.86
CA LEU A 23 12.12 3.76 2.18
C LEU A 23 10.98 3.32 1.27
N ASP A 24 11.30 2.72 0.14
CA ASP A 24 10.34 2.26 -0.84
C ASP A 24 10.17 0.74 -0.72
N HIS A 25 8.92 0.28 -0.71
CA HIS A 25 8.58 -1.10 -0.43
C HIS A 25 7.67 -1.68 -1.49
N VAL A 26 7.92 -2.94 -1.85
CA VAL A 26 7.01 -3.74 -2.68
C VAL A 26 6.58 -4.95 -1.89
N LEU A 27 5.31 -4.94 -1.45
CA LEU A 27 4.73 -5.96 -0.59
C LEU A 27 3.75 -6.83 -1.38
N ILE A 28 3.96 -8.14 -1.34
CA ILE A 28 3.06 -9.10 -2.01
C ILE A 28 2.55 -10.12 -1.02
N ARG A 29 1.25 -10.38 -1.10
CA ARG A 29 0.63 -11.44 -0.31
C ARG A 29 1.05 -12.81 -0.84
N ASN A 30 1.53 -13.67 0.05
CA ASN A 30 2.12 -14.99 -0.25
C ASN A 30 1.13 -16.02 -0.86
N SER A 31 -0.08 -15.61 -1.21
CA SER A 31 -1.19 -16.48 -1.62
C SER A 31 -1.38 -16.58 -3.14
N LYS A 32 -0.52 -15.94 -3.95
CA LYS A 32 -0.70 -15.91 -5.41
C LYS A 32 0.50 -16.56 -6.13
N PRO A 33 0.27 -17.51 -7.05
CA PRO A 33 1.32 -18.26 -7.74
C PRO A 33 1.87 -17.53 -8.98
N PHE A 34 1.83 -16.20 -9.05
CA PHE A 34 2.39 -15.49 -10.21
C PHE A 34 3.90 -15.30 -10.05
N LYS A 35 4.64 -15.42 -11.15
CA LYS A 35 6.05 -15.01 -11.17
C LYS A 35 6.13 -13.50 -10.96
N PHE A 36 7.00 -13.12 -10.04
CA PHE A 36 7.20 -11.75 -9.63
C PHE A 36 8.68 -11.46 -9.48
N GLU A 37 9.13 -10.39 -10.14
CA GLU A 37 10.50 -9.90 -10.05
C GLU A 37 10.45 -8.41 -9.76
N CYS A 38 11.40 -7.94 -8.95
CA CYS A 38 11.54 -6.54 -8.61
C CYS A 38 13.01 -6.15 -8.60
N GLN A 39 13.32 -4.99 -9.15
CA GLN A 39 14.68 -4.49 -9.28
C GLN A 39 14.72 -3.02 -8.88
N VAL A 40 15.86 -2.60 -8.34
CA VAL A 40 16.13 -1.19 -8.02
C VAL A 40 16.98 -0.60 -9.13
N LEU A 41 16.44 0.41 -9.79
CA LEU A 41 17.10 1.17 -10.84
C LEU A 41 17.93 2.27 -10.19
N ASN A 42 19.24 2.05 -10.09
CA ASN A 42 20.17 3.03 -9.59
C ASN A 42 20.34 4.16 -10.62
N THR A 43 19.62 5.25 -10.41
CA THR A 43 19.61 6.44 -11.25
C THR A 43 19.86 7.68 -10.41
N ASP A 44 20.57 8.66 -10.94
CA ASP A 44 20.95 9.92 -10.28
C ASP A 44 20.00 11.09 -10.59
N ILE A 45 18.78 10.80 -11.05
CA ILE A 45 17.77 11.80 -11.41
C ILE A 45 17.17 12.47 -10.16
N THR A 46 17.01 11.71 -9.08
CA THR A 46 16.54 12.18 -7.76
C THR A 46 17.34 11.48 -6.66
N ASP A 47 17.10 11.84 -5.39
CA ASP A 47 17.66 11.12 -4.24
C ASP A 47 16.98 9.74 -4.01
N HIS A 48 15.98 9.38 -4.81
CA HIS A 48 15.33 8.07 -4.79
C HIS A 48 15.66 7.26 -6.07
N PHE A 49 16.04 6.00 -5.88
CA PHE A 49 16.16 5.04 -6.96
C PHE A 49 14.80 4.59 -7.47
N GLY A 50 14.67 4.45 -8.78
CA GLY A 50 13.47 3.90 -9.39
C GLY A 50 13.27 2.44 -9.02
N LEU A 51 12.02 1.97 -9.01
CA LEU A 51 11.70 0.56 -8.84
C LEU A 51 11.09 0.03 -10.13
N ASP A 52 11.67 -1.05 -10.65
CA ASP A 52 11.08 -1.82 -11.74
C ASP A 52 10.41 -3.07 -11.15
N VAL A 53 9.22 -3.37 -11.68
CA VAL A 53 8.37 -4.45 -11.19
C VAL A 53 7.83 -5.23 -12.38
N LEU A 54 8.34 -6.45 -12.53
CA LEU A 54 7.85 -7.39 -13.54
C LEU A 54 6.91 -8.38 -12.88
N MET A 55 5.67 -8.41 -13.35
CA MET A 55 4.64 -9.33 -12.86
C MET A 55 4.03 -10.09 -14.02
N GLU A 56 3.97 -11.41 -13.88
CA GLU A 56 3.31 -12.25 -14.87
C GLU A 56 1.80 -11.96 -14.85
N TYR A 57 1.31 -11.46 -15.98
CA TYR A 57 -0.11 -11.28 -16.17
C TYR A 57 -0.77 -12.63 -16.47
N SER A 58 -1.28 -13.28 -15.43
CA SER A 58 -2.21 -14.39 -15.58
C SER A 58 -3.56 -13.82 -16.04
N LYS A 59 -3.97 -14.19 -17.25
CA LYS A 59 -5.32 -13.92 -17.77
C LYS A 59 -6.30 -14.92 -17.13
N GLU A 60 -6.37 -14.93 -15.80
CA GLU A 60 -7.32 -15.78 -15.09
C GLU A 60 -8.74 -15.34 -15.45
N SER A 61 -9.51 -16.33 -15.93
CA SER A 61 -10.82 -16.24 -16.56
C SER A 61 -11.74 -15.25 -15.86
N SER A 62 -12.49 -14.48 -16.67
CA SER A 62 -13.60 -13.60 -16.29
C SER A 62 -14.25 -14.00 -14.96
N LEU A 63 -13.75 -13.45 -13.86
CA LEU A 63 -14.49 -13.42 -12.61
C LEU A 63 -15.76 -12.65 -12.95
N ILE A 64 -16.90 -13.33 -12.96
CA ILE A 64 -18.20 -12.67 -12.93
C ILE A 64 -18.19 -11.89 -11.62
N LYS A 65 -17.75 -10.63 -11.68
CA LYS A 65 -17.85 -9.71 -10.55
C LYS A 65 -19.33 -9.48 -10.38
N GLU A 66 -19.95 -10.15 -9.41
CA GLU A 66 -21.23 -9.69 -8.88
C GLU A 66 -21.06 -8.20 -8.58
N LYS A 67 -21.78 -7.35 -9.33
CA LYS A 67 -21.75 -5.91 -9.11
C LYS A 67 -22.47 -5.64 -7.80
N PHE A 68 -21.74 -5.59 -6.70
CA PHE A 68 -22.27 -5.12 -5.43
C PHE A 68 -22.61 -3.64 -5.55
N CYS A 69 -23.91 -3.33 -5.68
CA CYS A 69 -24.42 -1.98 -5.55
C CYS A 69 -24.76 -1.72 -4.08
N LYS A 70 -23.94 -0.90 -3.40
CA LYS A 70 -24.30 -0.35 -2.08
C LYS A 70 -24.94 1.01 -2.28
N ILE A 71 -26.25 1.11 -2.04
CA ILE A 71 -26.98 2.38 -2.06
C ILE A 71 -26.82 3.03 -0.69
N LEU A 72 -26.28 4.24 -0.68
CA LEU A 72 -25.98 4.99 0.54
C LEU A 72 -26.98 6.14 0.69
N ASN A 73 -27.66 6.20 1.84
CA ASN A 73 -28.55 7.31 2.15
C ASN A 73 -27.72 8.52 2.63
N SER A 74 -27.59 9.52 1.76
CA SER A 74 -26.78 10.72 2.02
C SER A 74 -27.21 11.49 3.27
N LYS A 75 -28.52 11.56 3.56
CA LYS A 75 -29.03 12.26 4.75
C LYS A 75 -28.62 11.52 6.03
N LYS A 76 -28.76 10.19 6.05
CA LYS A 76 -28.36 9.35 7.18
C LYS A 76 -26.85 9.43 7.42
N LEU A 77 -26.05 9.34 6.35
CA LEU A 77 -24.60 9.47 6.44
C LEU A 77 -24.20 10.83 7.01
N ASN A 78 -24.76 11.92 6.50
CA ASN A 78 -24.45 13.26 6.98
C ASN A 78 -24.79 13.46 8.46
N LEU A 79 -25.90 12.89 8.94
CA LEU A 79 -26.25 12.92 10.36
C LEU A 79 -25.24 12.15 11.22
N GLN A 80 -24.73 11.01 10.73
CA GLN A 80 -23.72 10.23 11.44
C GLN A 80 -22.37 10.95 11.46
N LEU A 81 -21.93 11.53 10.33
CA LEU A 81 -20.67 12.27 10.23
C LEU A 81 -20.66 13.49 11.17
N LYS A 82 -21.79 14.18 11.30
CA LYS A 82 -21.93 15.33 12.23
C LYS A 82 -21.93 14.94 13.70
N ARG A 83 -22.31 13.69 14.02
CA ARG A 83 -22.36 13.17 15.40
C ARG A 83 -21.10 12.43 15.80
N ALA A 84 -20.28 12.04 14.84
CA ALA A 84 -19.03 11.37 15.11
C ALA A 84 -18.08 12.32 15.82
N ASP A 85 -17.45 11.84 16.89
CA ASP A 85 -16.33 12.52 17.51
C ASP A 85 -15.07 12.27 16.68
N TRP A 86 -14.53 13.33 16.11
CA TRP A 86 -13.34 13.28 15.27
C TRP A 86 -12.06 13.61 16.05
N THR A 87 -12.20 13.92 17.35
CA THR A 87 -11.07 14.23 18.23
C THR A 87 -9.96 13.16 18.16
N PRO A 88 -10.27 11.84 18.16
CA PRO A 88 -9.24 10.81 18.02
C PRO A 88 -8.48 10.85 16.69
N VAL A 89 -9.09 11.34 15.61
CA VAL A 89 -8.43 11.48 14.30
C VAL A 89 -7.53 12.72 14.29
N TYR A 90 -8.02 13.84 14.81
CA TYR A 90 -7.30 15.12 14.78
C TYR A 90 -6.21 15.24 15.85
N GLN A 91 -6.32 14.50 16.95
CA GLN A 91 -5.35 14.52 18.06
C GLN A 91 -4.50 13.24 18.13
N CYS A 92 -4.51 12.43 17.06
CA CYS A 92 -3.60 11.30 16.96
C CYS A 92 -2.20 11.81 16.57
N HIS A 93 -1.33 11.96 17.57
CA HIS A 93 0.08 12.32 17.37
C HIS A 93 0.97 11.08 17.20
N GLU A 94 0.42 9.87 17.31
CA GLU A 94 1.15 8.62 17.18
C GLU A 94 0.59 7.76 16.04
N VAL A 95 1.43 7.47 15.05
CA VAL A 95 1.08 6.71 13.83
C VAL A 95 0.55 5.29 14.14
N ASN A 96 0.79 4.75 15.34
CA ASN A 96 0.46 3.37 15.71
C ASN A 96 -0.88 3.18 16.44
N MET A 97 -1.66 4.23 16.73
CA MET A 97 -2.89 4.12 17.53
C MET A 97 -4.15 3.71 16.73
N SER A 98 -4.04 3.37 15.45
CA SER A 98 -5.22 3.06 14.60
C SER A 98 -5.62 1.57 14.56
N LEU A 99 -5.11 0.72 15.45
CA LEU A 99 -5.49 -0.70 15.53
C LEU A 99 -5.92 -1.07 16.95
N SER A 100 -7.18 -0.76 17.27
CA SER A 100 -7.96 -1.43 18.33
C SER A 100 -9.42 -1.52 17.92
#